data_AF-H5SQ03-F1
#
_entry.id   AF-H5SQ03-F1
#
_cell.length_a   1.000
_cell.length_b   1.000
_cell.length_c   1.000
_cell.angle_alpha   90.00
_cell.angle_beta   90.00
_cell.angle_gamma   90.00
#
_symmetry.space_group_name_H-M   'P 1'
#
loop_
_entity.id
_entity.type
_entity.pdbx_description
1 polymer ?
#
loop_
_entity_poly.entity_id
_entity_poly.type
_entity_poly.pdbx_seq_one_letter_code
_entity_poly.pdbx_strand_id
1 'polypeptide(L)' 'MGDKKKIGILISGRGSNMLALIEATERGELEAEVAVVISNVEGAPGL' A
#
# COMPACT_ATOMS: atom_id res chain seq x y z
N MET A 1 -6.86 -5.94 -20.93
CA MET A 1 -6.24 -5.62 -19.62
C MET A 1 -7.23 -4.69 -18.92
N GLY A 2 -8.01 -5.18 -17.95
CA GLY A 2 -8.93 -4.31 -17.21
C GLY A 2 -8.15 -3.35 -16.31
N ASP A 3 -8.67 -2.15 -16.07
CA ASP A 3 -8.03 -1.18 -15.18
C ASP A 3 -7.92 -1.78 -13.77
N LYS A 4 -6.68 -1.95 -13.28
CA LYS A 4 -6.42 -2.42 -11.91
C LYS A 4 -7.09 -1.46 -10.92
N LYS A 5 -7.76 -2.01 -9.89
CA LYS A 5 -8.34 -1.20 -8.82
C LYS A 5 -7.21 -0.44 -8.12
N LYS A 6 -7.39 0.86 -7.91
CA LYS A 6 -6.42 1.70 -7.21
C LYS A 6 -6.68 1.64 -5.70
N ILE A 7 -5.63 1.40 -4.93
CA ILE A 7 -5.66 1.37 -3.46
C ILE A 7 -4.93 2.59 -2.92
N GLY A 8 -5.57 3.30 -1.99
CA GLY A 8 -4.92 4.27 -1.12
C GLY A 8 -4.73 3.67 0.27
N ILE A 9 -3.53 3.81 0.85
CA ILE A 9 -3.20 3.27 2.17
C ILE A 9 -2.91 4.41 3.14
N LEU A 10 -3.54 4.39 4.31
CA LEU A 10 -3.30 5.34 5.39
C LEU A 10 -2.51 4.64 6.51
N ILE A 11 -1.38 5.22 6.94
CA ILE A 11 -0.52 4.65 7.99
C ILE A 11 -0.12 5.68 9.05
N SER A 12 0.33 5.19 10.21
CA SER A 12 0.85 6.05 11.30
C SER A 12 2.16 5.54 11.90
N GLY A 13 2.81 4.54 11.29
CA GLY A 13 3.98 3.87 11.87
C GLY A 13 4.71 2.96 10.89
N ARG A 14 5.23 1.82 11.35
CA ARG A 14 6.13 0.92 10.59
C ARG A 14 5.58 0.34 9.28
N GLY A 15 4.27 0.43 9.03
CA GLY A 15 3.70 0.01 7.74
C GLY A 15 3.72 -1.51 7.47
N SER A 16 3.78 -2.39 8.46
CA SER A 16 3.85 -3.85 8.21
C SER A 16 2.66 -4.39 7.41
N ASN A 17 1.45 -3.89 7.66
CA ASN A 17 0.27 -4.26 6.86
C ASN A 17 0.29 -3.65 5.46
N MET A 18 0.83 -2.44 5.31
CA MET A 18 1.02 -1.81 4.00
C MET A 18 1.98 -2.63 3.15
N LEU A 19 3.11 -3.07 3.73
CA LEU A 19 4.08 -3.92 3.05
C LEU A 19 3.43 -5.23 2.56
N ALA A 20 2.67 -5.92 3.42
CA ALA A 20 1.96 -7.13 3.03
C ALA A 20 0.96 -6.92 1.86
N LEU A 21 0.28 -5.76 1.83
CA LEU A 21 -0.62 -5.41 0.73
C LEU A 21 0.14 -5.12 -0.57
N ILE A 22 1.26 -4.39 -0.50
CA ILE A 22 2.13 -4.12 -1.65
C ILE A 22 2.63 -5.45 -2.23
N GLU A 23 3.20 -6.32 -1.39
CA GLU A 23 3.70 -7.61 -1.82
C GLU A 23 2.61 -8.49 -2.44
N ALA A 24 1.38 -8.49 -1.90
CA ALA A 24 0.26 -9.21 -2.48
C ALA A 24 -0.11 -8.67 -3.88
N THR A 25 -0.03 -7.35 -4.11
CA THR A 25 -0.22 -6.77 -5.45
C THR A 25 0.90 -7.13 -6.42
N GLU A 26 2.15 -7.19 -5.95
CA GLU A 26 3.32 -7.58 -6.75
C GLU A 26 3.32 -9.05 -7.13
N ARG A 27 2.90 -9.93 -6.19
CA ARG A 27 2.72 -11.37 -6.43
C ARG A 27 1.48 -11.68 -7.28
N GLY A 28 0.62 -10.70 -7.55
CA GLY A 28 -0.63 -10.89 -8.30
C GLY A 28 -1.71 -11.61 -7.49
N GLU A 29 -1.53 -11.79 -6.18
CA GLU A 29 -2.54 -12.31 -5.26
C GLU A 29 -3.70 -11.31 -5.07
N LEU A 30 -3.39 -10.02 -5.24
CA LEU A 30 -4.35 -8.94 -5.22
C LEU A 30 -4.35 -8.22 -6.57
N GLU A 31 -5.45 -8.34 -7.33
CA GLU A 31 -5.65 -7.65 -8.63
C GLU A 31 -5.91 -6.15 -8.46
N ALA A 32 -4.94 -5.45 -7.90
CA ALA A 32 -4.98 -4.03 -7.62
C ALA A 32 -3.60 -3.40 -7.78
N GLU A 33 -3.55 -2.08 -7.58
CA GLU A 33 -2.33 -1.29 -7.59
C GLU A 33 -2.39 -0.30 -6.43
N VAL A 34 -1.33 -0.25 -5.62
CA VAL A 34 -1.18 0.77 -4.57
C VAL A 34 -0.80 2.10 -5.23
N ALA A 35 -1.74 3.03 -5.26
CA ALA A 35 -1.58 4.32 -5.93
C ALA A 35 -0.99 5.40 -5.03
N VAL A 36 -1.27 5.33 -3.73
CA VAL A 36 -0.81 6.32 -2.75
C VAL A 36 -0.71 5.72 -1.36
N VAL A 37 0.31 6.16 -0.63
CA VAL A 37 0.44 5.94 0.82
C VAL A 37 0.50 7.32 1.49
N ILE A 38 -0.32 7.52 2.52
CA ILE A 38 -0.37 8.78 3.28
C ILE A 38 -0.12 8.46 4.75
N SER A 39 0.74 9.24 5.41
CA SER A 39 0.89 9.19 6.85
C SER A 39 0.54 10.51 7.52
N ASN A 40 -0.04 10.41 8.71
CA ASN A 40 -0.25 11.54 9.62
C ASN A 40 0.92 11.76 10.59
N VAL A 41 1.99 10.94 10.52
CA VAL A 41 3.17 11.03 11.38
C VAL A 41 4.38 11.35 10.51
N GLU A 42 5.02 12.49 10.76
CA GLU A 42 6.27 12.86 10.11
C GLU A 42 7.37 11.84 10.47
N GLY A 43 8.09 11.35 9.46
CA GLY A 43 9.12 10.33 9.66
C GLY A 43 8.59 8.94 10.03
N ALA A 44 7.31 8.64 9.74
CA ALA A 44 6.78 7.29 9.90
C ALA A 44 7.70 6.26 9.21
N PRO A 45 8.23 5.22 9.89
CA PRO A 45 9.19 4.30 9.28
C PRO A 45 8.67 3.46 8.11
N GLY A 46 7.34 3.50 7.87
CA GLY A 46 6.70 2.85 6.73
C GLY A 46 6.46 3.75 5.53
N LEU A 47 6.85 5.04 5.57
CA LEU A 47 6.96 5.93 4.40
C LEU A 47 8.42 6.01 3.95
#